data_AF-A0A8T3TEN6-F1
#
_entry.id   AF-A0A8T3TEN6-F1
#
_cell.length_a   1.000
_cell.length_b   1.000
_cell.length_c   1.000
_cell.angle_alpha   90.00
_cell.angle_beta   90.00
_cell.angle_gamma   90.00
#
_symmetry.space_group_name_H-M   'P 1'
#
loop_
_entity.id
_entity.type
_entity.pdbx_description
1 polymer ?
#
loop_
_entity_poly.entity_id
_entity_poly.type
_entity_poly.pdbx_seq_one_letter_code
_entity_poly.pdbx_strand_id
1 'polypeptide(L)' 'MKDAIAASVHDGDTVAIEGFTHLISFAAGHEIIRQRKRDLTLARLTPDLIYDQMVG' A
#
# COMPACT_ATOMS: atom_id res chain seq x y z
N MET A 1 -7.77 7.93 7.46
CA MET A 1 -6.75 7.08 6.80
C MET A 1 -5.66 6.67 7.78
N LYS A 2 -4.98 7.63 8.44
CA LYS A 2 -3.93 7.36 9.44
C LYS A 2 -4.23 6.22 10.42
N ASP A 3 -5.28 6.35 11.23
CA ASP A 3 -5.56 5.37 12.29
C ASP A 3 -5.95 3.99 11.73
N ALA A 4 -6.65 3.96 10.60
CA ALA A 4 -7.02 2.71 9.93
C ALA A 4 -5.78 1.94 9.45
N ILE A 5 -4.83 2.61 8.79
CA ILE A 5 -3.58 1.98 8.37
C ILE A 5 -2.74 1.55 9.57
N ALA A 6 -2.65 2.39 10.60
CA ALA A 6 -1.88 2.08 11.80
C ALA A 6 -2.37 0.83 12.53
N ALA A 7 -3.70 0.61 12.54
CA ALA A 7 -4.33 -0.54 13.18
C ALA A 7 -4.38 -1.81 12.30
N SER A 8 -4.27 -1.68 10.98
CA SER A 8 -4.56 -2.80 10.06
C SER A 8 -3.33 -3.30 9.30
N VAL A 9 -2.27 -2.52 9.19
CA VAL A 9 -1.06 -2.87 8.42
C VAL A 9 0.14 -2.86 9.36
N HIS A 10 0.91 -3.95 9.34
CA HIS A 10 2.10 -4.16 10.16
C HIS A 10 3.28 -4.55 9.27
N ASP A 11 4.48 -4.44 9.84
CA ASP A 11 5.69 -4.85 9.11
C ASP A 11 5.65 -6.36 8.85
N GLY A 12 6.06 -6.78 7.65
CA GLY A 12 5.98 -8.19 7.24
C GLY A 12 4.65 -8.62 6.61
N ASP A 13 3.61 -7.77 6.63
CA ASP A 13 2.30 -8.14 6.09
C ASP A 13 2.32 -8.28 4.56
N THR A 14 1.40 -9.10 4.05
CA THR A 14 1.05 -9.13 2.62
C THR A 14 -0.10 -8.15 2.37
N VAL A 15 0.11 -7.19 1.46
CA VAL A 15 -0.87 -6.12 1.18
C VAL A 15 -1.23 -6.10 -0.30
N ALA A 16 -2.52 -5.88 -0.57
CA ALA A 16 -3.07 -5.62 -1.89
C ALA A 16 -3.81 -4.27 -1.89
N ILE A 17 -3.36 -3.32 -2.73
CA ILE A 17 -3.96 -2.01 -2.97
C ILE A 17 -4.52 -2.01 -4.39
N GLU A 18 -5.74 -2.52 -4.52
CA GLU A 18 -6.30 -2.85 -5.83
C GLU A 18 -7.15 -1.73 -6.43
N GLY A 19 -7.33 -1.83 -7.75
CA GLY A 19 -8.11 -0.98 -8.64
C GLY A 19 -7.78 -1.36 -10.10
N PHE A 20 -8.41 -0.75 -11.10
CA PHE A 20 -8.11 -1.05 -12.51
C PHE A 20 -8.10 0.24 -13.33
N THR A 21 -6.91 0.80 -13.56
CA THR A 21 -6.70 2.15 -14.15
C THR A 21 -7.24 3.30 -13.29
N HIS A 22 -8.38 3.10 -12.62
CA HIS A 22 -9.06 3.98 -11.69
C HIS A 22 -9.34 3.26 -10.37
N LEU A 23 -9.76 4.02 -9.35
CA LEU A 23 -10.15 3.51 -8.02
C LEU A 23 -9.05 2.80 -7.22
N ILE A 24 -7.79 2.92 -7.64
CA ILE A 24 -6.63 2.52 -6.83
C ILE A 24 -6.55 3.46 -5.62
N SER A 25 -6.44 2.90 -4.42
CA SER A 25 -6.38 3.69 -3.18
C SER A 25 -4.99 4.27 -2.93
N PHE A 26 -4.61 5.30 -3.70
CA PHE A 26 -3.34 6.02 -3.51
C PHE A 26 -3.18 6.57 -2.07
N ALA A 27 -4.28 7.03 -1.47
CA ALA A 27 -4.27 7.52 -0.11
C ALA A 27 -3.83 6.46 0.91
N ALA A 28 -4.19 5.19 0.71
CA ALA A 28 -3.73 4.10 1.56
C ALA A 28 -2.23 3.83 1.37
N GLY A 29 -1.76 3.72 0.12
CA GLY A 29 -0.35 3.47 -0.17
C GLY A 29 0.57 4.60 0.32
N HIS A 30 0.18 5.86 0.11
CA HIS A 30 0.94 7.02 0.64
C HIS A 30 0.97 7.04 2.16
N GLU A 31 -0.11 6.63 2.81
CA GLU A 31 -0.15 6.55 4.27
C GLU A 31 0.73 5.42 4.82
N ILE A 32 0.80 4.27 4.14
CA ILE A 32 1.72 3.17 4.47
C ILE A 32 3.17 3.65 4.38
N ILE A 33 3.53 4.35 3.30
CA ILE A 33 4.85 4.96 3.13
C ILE A 33 5.13 5.97 4.26
N ARG A 34 4.17 6.85 4.55
CA ARG A 34 4.30 7.90 5.59
C ARG A 34 4.53 7.31 6.98
N GLN A 35 3.86 6.20 7.30
CA GLN A 35 4.03 5.48 8.56
C GLN A 35 5.27 4.57 8.58
N ARG A 36 6.00 4.47 7.45
CA ARG A 36 7.22 3.68 7.29
C ARG A 36 7.03 2.20 7.60
N LYS A 37 5.90 1.60 7.19
CA LYS A 37 5.74 0.14 7.25
C LYS A 37 6.78 -0.52 6.34
N ARG A 38 7.41 -1.60 6.80
CA ARG A 38 8.55 -2.27 6.15
C ARG A 38 8.30 -3.75 5.91
N ASP A 39 9.16 -4.33 5.09
CA ASP A 39 9.21 -5.77 4.82
C ASP A 39 7.88 -6.35 4.30
N LEU A 40 7.10 -5.52 3.62
CA LEU A 40 5.80 -5.89 3.10
C LEU A 40 5.94 -6.76 1.85
N THR A 41 5.07 -7.77 1.73
CA THR A 41 4.86 -8.47 0.46
C THR A 41 3.73 -7.79 -0.31
N LEU A 42 4.03 -7.31 -1.51
CA LEU A 42 3.06 -6.57 -2.32
C LEU A 42 2.42 -7.51 -3.35
N ALA A 43 1.12 -7.79 -3.18
CA ALA A 43 0.35 -8.63 -4.09
C ALA A 43 -0.34 -7.77 -5.15
N ARG A 44 0.16 -7.82 -6.39
CA ARG A 44 -0.28 -6.94 -7.49
C ARG A 44 -0.98 -7.74 -8.60
N LEU A 45 -2.19 -7.34 -8.97
CA LEU A 45 -2.90 -7.92 -10.12
C LEU A 45 -2.74 -7.11 -11.41
N THR A 46 -2.45 -5.81 -11.32
CA THR A 46 -2.37 -4.89 -12.47
C THR A 46 -1.21 -3.92 -12.37
N PRO A 47 -0.68 -3.40 -13.49
CA PRO A 47 0.36 -2.40 -13.43
C PRO A 47 -0.14 -1.05 -12.91
N ASP A 48 0.21 -0.67 -11.67
CA ASP A 48 -0.01 0.67 -11.11
C ASP A 48 1.27 1.31 -10.53
N LEU A 49 1.21 2.63 -10.35
CA LEU A 49 2.29 3.49 -9.86
C LEU A 49 2.49 3.43 -8.34
N ILE A 50 1.46 3.05 -7.57
CA ILE A 50 1.58 3.13 -6.11
C ILE A 50 2.54 2.04 -5.59
N TYR A 51 2.52 0.83 -6.17
CA TYR A 51 3.51 -0.18 -5.81
C TYR A 51 4.95 0.24 -6.17
N ASP A 52 5.15 0.93 -7.31
CA ASP A 52 6.48 1.44 -7.67
C ASP A 52 7.00 2.45 -6.62
N GLN A 53 6.10 3.28 -6.06
CA GLN A 53 6.44 4.22 -4.98
C GLN A 53 6.68 3.53 -3.63
N MET A 54 6.09 2.36 -3.40
CA MET A 54 6.22 1.61 -2.15
C MET A 54 7.47 0.73 -2.09
N VAL A 55 8.00 0.34 -3.25
CA VAL A 55 9.24 -0.47 -3.36
C VAL A 55 10.50 0.40 -3.25
N GLY A 56 10.41 1.70 -3.57
CA GLY A 56 11.53 2.67 -3.48
C GLY A 56 11.92 3.02 -2.05
#